data_AF-Q805C1-F1
#
_entry.id   AF-Q805C1-F1
#
_cell.length_a   1.000
_cell.length_b   1.000
_cell.length_c   1.000
_cell.angle_alpha   90.00
_cell.angle_beta   90.00
_cell.angle_gamma   90.00
#
_symmetry.space_group_name_H-M   'P 1'
#
loop_
_entity.id
_entity.type
_entity.pdbx_description
1 polymer ?
#
loop_
_entity_poly.entity_id
_entity_poly.type
_entity_poly.pdbx_seq_one_letter_code
_entity_poly.pdbx_strand_id
1 'polypeptide(L)'
;PDIVTPNGLNVRKFSAMHEFQNLHAQSKARVQEFVRGHFYGHLDFDLDKTLFFFIAGRYEFSNKRADIFLEALARLNYLLRVNGSETTVVAFFIMPARTNNFNVESLKGQAVRKQLWDAANAVKEKFGKKLYESLLVGSLPDMNKMLDREDFTMMKRAIFATQRQSFPPVCTHNMLDDATDPILTTIRRIGLFNSGNDRVKIIFHPEFLSSTSPLLPVDYEEFVRGCHLGVFPSYYEP
;
A
#
# COMPACT_ATOMS: atom_id res chain seq x y z
N PRO A 1 9.77 38.00 -19.50
CA PRO A 1 8.32 38.28 -19.65
C PRO A 1 7.91 39.41 -18.71
N ASP A 2 7.07 40.34 -19.16
CA ASP A 2 6.63 41.49 -18.36
C ASP A 2 5.63 41.09 -17.26
N ILE A 3 4.87 40.01 -17.49
CA ILE A 3 3.90 39.45 -16.55
C ILE A 3 4.04 37.92 -16.57
N VAL A 4 3.94 37.30 -15.39
CA VAL A 4 3.81 35.84 -15.22
C VAL A 4 2.34 35.52 -14.95
N THR A 5 1.75 34.60 -15.73
CA THR A 5 0.36 34.15 -15.57
C THR A 5 0.35 32.74 -14.98
N PRO A 6 0.37 32.58 -13.64
CA PRO A 6 0.37 31.25 -13.03
C PRO A 6 -0.93 30.50 -13.32
N ASN A 7 -0.81 29.18 -13.51
CA ASN A 7 -1.96 28.31 -13.75
C ASN A 7 -2.85 28.24 -12.50
N GLY A 8 -4.14 28.53 -12.67
CA GLY A 8 -5.14 28.43 -11.60
C GLY A 8 -5.82 27.06 -11.54
N LEU A 9 -6.47 26.77 -10.41
CA LEU A 9 -7.29 25.58 -10.20
C LEU A 9 -8.66 25.98 -9.64
N ASN A 10 -9.71 25.21 -9.97
CA ASN A 10 -11.03 25.41 -9.37
C ASN A 10 -11.11 24.69 -8.01
N VAL A 11 -10.84 25.44 -6.94
CA VAL A 11 -10.71 24.91 -5.56
C VAL A 11 -12.05 24.41 -4.98
N ARG A 12 -13.20 24.85 -5.52
CA ARG A 12 -14.52 24.36 -5.06
C ARG A 12 -14.69 22.86 -5.25
N LYS A 13 -13.93 22.24 -6.16
CA LYS A 13 -13.90 20.78 -6.35
C LYS A 13 -13.23 20.03 -5.19
N PHE A 14 -12.46 20.71 -4.35
CA PHE A 14 -11.61 20.11 -3.31
C PHE A 14 -11.89 20.63 -1.89
N SER A 15 -12.78 21.63 -1.73
CA SER A 15 -13.00 22.32 -0.46
C SER A 15 -14.05 21.63 0.42
N ALA A 16 -13.60 20.74 1.30
CA ALA A 16 -14.43 20.23 2.39
C ALA A 16 -13.60 20.28 3.69
N MET A 17 -13.57 21.42 4.38
CA MET A 17 -12.56 21.75 5.41
C MET A 17 -12.45 20.72 6.55
N HIS A 18 -13.58 20.22 7.07
CA HIS A 18 -13.59 19.19 8.12
C HIS A 18 -13.77 17.77 7.57
N GLU A 19 -14.48 17.65 6.45
CA GLU A 19 -14.69 16.37 5.76
C GLU A 19 -13.37 15.81 5.20
N PHE A 20 -12.42 16.67 4.84
CA PHE A 20 -11.12 16.26 4.30
C PHE A 20 -10.36 15.32 5.24
N GLN A 21 -10.42 15.53 6.56
CA GLN A 21 -9.77 14.64 7.52
C GLN A 21 -10.44 13.26 7.57
N ASN A 22 -11.77 13.23 7.48
CA ASN A 22 -12.52 11.97 7.40
C ASN A 22 -12.25 11.25 6.07
N LEU A 23 -12.18 11.99 4.97
CA LEU A 23 -11.83 11.46 3.66
C LEU A 23 -10.39 10.93 3.64
N HIS A 24 -9.43 11.64 4.25
CA HIS A 24 -8.08 11.13 4.43
C HIS A 24 -8.08 9.78 5.14
N ALA A 25 -8.79 9.66 6.28
CA ALA A 25 -8.86 8.40 7.01
C ALA A 25 -9.48 7.25 6.18
N GLN A 26 -10.57 7.52 5.46
CA GLN A 26 -11.22 6.54 4.58
C GLN A 26 -10.32 6.11 3.41
N SER A 27 -9.70 7.07 2.72
CA SER A 27 -8.78 6.81 1.61
C SER A 27 -7.51 6.09 2.08
N LYS A 28 -6.96 6.50 3.23
CA LYS A 28 -5.82 5.85 3.88
C LYS A 28 -6.13 4.38 4.18
N ALA A 29 -7.34 4.06 4.65
CA ALA A 29 -7.76 2.68 4.87
C ALA A 29 -7.73 1.85 3.58
N ARG A 30 -8.14 2.41 2.43
CA ARG A 30 -8.06 1.72 1.13
C ARG A 30 -6.61 1.48 0.69
N VAL A 31 -5.73 2.45 0.87
CA VAL A 31 -4.28 2.30 0.60
C VAL A 31 -3.68 1.24 1.53
N GLN A 32 -4.05 1.24 2.82
CA GLN A 32 -3.62 0.23 3.78
C GLN A 32 -4.07 -1.17 3.39
N GLU A 33 -5.30 -1.35 2.88
CA GLU A 33 -5.75 -2.66 2.38
C GLU A 33 -4.89 -3.17 1.23
N PHE A 34 -4.54 -2.29 0.28
CA PHE A 34 -3.59 -2.66 -0.77
C PHE A 34 -2.23 -3.07 -0.17
N VAL A 35 -1.69 -2.30 0.77
CA VAL A 35 -0.40 -2.60 1.44
C VAL A 35 -0.45 -3.93 2.19
N ARG A 36 -1.54 -4.25 2.90
CA ARG A 36 -1.72 -5.55 3.57
C ARG A 36 -1.61 -6.71 2.57
N GLY A 37 -2.23 -6.57 1.40
CA GLY A 37 -2.14 -7.58 0.35
C GLY A 37 -0.80 -7.62 -0.35
N HIS A 38 -0.15 -6.49 -0.57
CA HIS A 38 1.17 -6.41 -1.22
C HIS A 38 2.29 -7.00 -0.35
N PHE A 39 2.21 -6.77 0.96
CA PHE A 39 3.15 -7.26 1.97
C PHE A 39 2.65 -8.51 2.70
N TYR A 40 1.75 -9.30 2.11
CA TYR A 40 1.30 -10.56 2.71
C TYR A 40 2.49 -11.44 3.10
N GLY A 41 2.46 -12.03 4.29
CA GLY A 41 3.58 -12.82 4.84
C GLY A 41 4.81 -12.01 5.30
N HIS A 42 4.87 -10.70 5.02
CA HIS A 42 5.95 -9.78 5.40
C HIS A 42 5.43 -8.47 6.02
N LEU A 43 4.20 -8.46 6.54
CA LEU A 43 3.65 -7.31 7.25
C LEU A 43 4.20 -7.30 8.69
N ASP A 44 5.50 -7.07 8.82
CA ASP A 44 6.27 -7.03 10.07
C ASP A 44 6.36 -5.62 10.67
N PHE A 45 5.51 -4.70 10.21
CA PHE A 45 5.45 -3.32 10.64
C PHE A 45 4.02 -2.85 10.92
N ASP A 46 3.92 -1.88 11.81
CA ASP A 46 2.65 -1.28 12.23
C ASP A 46 2.15 -0.24 11.21
N LEU A 47 0.96 -0.46 10.66
CA LEU A 47 0.32 0.44 9.68
C LEU A 47 -0.15 1.76 10.28
N ASP A 48 -0.30 1.85 11.60
CA ASP A 48 -0.62 3.11 12.29
C ASP A 48 0.62 4.01 12.41
N LYS A 49 1.80 3.39 12.50
CA LYS A 49 3.12 4.06 12.45
C LYS A 49 3.72 4.10 11.04
N THR A 50 2.91 3.83 10.02
CA THR A 50 3.36 3.85 8.62
C THR A 50 2.92 5.14 7.92
N LEU A 51 3.89 5.78 7.27
CA LEU A 51 3.67 6.95 6.41
C LEU A 51 3.69 6.54 4.94
N PHE A 52 2.80 7.13 4.17
CA PHE A 52 2.65 6.91 2.73
C PHE A 52 3.17 8.11 1.98
N PHE A 53 4.32 7.94 1.32
CA PHE A 53 4.90 8.97 0.46
C PHE A 53 4.60 8.60 -0.99
N PHE A 54 4.45 9.58 -1.86
CA PHE A 54 4.28 9.30 -3.28
C PHE A 54 4.94 10.35 -4.17
N ILE A 55 5.36 9.90 -5.34
CA ILE A 55 5.64 10.73 -6.50
C ILE A 55 4.74 10.25 -7.64
N ALA A 56 4.19 11.18 -8.40
CA ALA A 56 3.31 10.86 -9.52
C ALA A 56 3.54 11.81 -10.70
N GLY A 57 3.30 11.31 -11.91
CA GLY A 57 3.35 12.14 -13.12
C GLY A 57 3.73 11.35 -14.36
N ARG A 58 4.04 12.07 -15.44
CA ARG A 58 4.64 11.46 -16.64
C ARG A 58 5.95 10.78 -16.27
N TYR A 59 6.28 9.69 -16.96
CA TYR A 59 7.54 8.99 -16.76
C TYR A 59 8.69 9.80 -17.37
N GLU A 60 9.19 10.76 -16.60
CA GLU A 60 10.35 11.57 -16.93
C GLU A 60 11.34 11.49 -15.77
N PHE A 61 12.14 10.41 -15.74
CA PHE A 61 13.01 10.07 -14.62
C PHE A 61 13.88 11.25 -14.14
N SER A 62 14.48 11.99 -15.08
CA SER A 62 15.34 13.14 -14.79
C SER A 62 14.57 14.44 -14.52
N ASN A 63 13.53 14.74 -15.30
CA ASN A 63 12.81 16.02 -15.14
C ASN A 63 11.98 16.04 -13.86
N LYS A 64 11.33 14.92 -13.51
CA LYS A 64 10.61 14.74 -12.24
C LYS A 64 11.53 14.37 -11.08
N ARG A 65 12.82 14.14 -11.36
CA ARG A 65 13.85 13.78 -10.38
C ARG A 65 13.51 12.57 -9.51
N ALA A 66 12.97 11.53 -10.14
CA ALA A 66 12.74 10.26 -9.48
C ALA A 66 14.06 9.62 -8.99
N ASP A 67 15.18 9.93 -9.67
CA ASP A 67 16.54 9.61 -9.26
C ASP A 67 16.87 10.15 -7.86
N ILE A 68 16.67 11.45 -7.63
CA ILE A 68 16.95 12.10 -6.35
C ILE A 68 16.01 11.54 -5.27
N PHE A 69 14.74 11.33 -5.60
CA PHE A 69 13.80 10.79 -4.61
C PHE A 69 14.20 9.39 -4.13
N LEU A 70 14.56 8.48 -5.05
CA LEU A 70 15.05 7.14 -4.70
C LEU A 70 16.32 7.20 -3.83
N GLU A 71 17.27 8.05 -4.20
CA GLU A 71 18.51 8.25 -3.46
C GLU A 71 18.29 8.85 -2.06
N ALA A 72 17.30 9.74 -1.91
CA ALA A 72 16.90 10.30 -0.63
C ALA A 72 16.22 9.22 0.24
N LEU A 73 15.37 8.38 -0.34
CA LEU A 73 14.72 7.25 0.35
C LEU A 73 15.74 6.23 0.87
N ALA A 74 16.81 5.94 0.12
CA ALA A 74 17.89 5.07 0.59
C ALA A 74 18.62 5.64 1.81
N ARG A 75 18.93 6.94 1.80
CA ARG A 75 19.52 7.63 2.96
C ARG A 75 18.55 7.67 4.15
N LEU A 76 17.27 7.92 3.89
CA LEU A 76 16.23 7.88 4.91
C LEU A 76 16.13 6.49 5.55
N ASN A 77 16.19 5.42 4.75
CA ASN A 77 16.21 4.04 5.26
C ASN A 77 17.37 3.82 6.24
N TYR A 78 18.57 4.25 5.87
CA TYR A 78 19.73 4.18 6.74
C TYR A 78 19.52 4.95 8.05
N LEU A 79 19.05 6.21 7.98
CA LEU A 79 18.82 7.05 9.15
C LEU A 79 17.76 6.45 10.09
N LEU A 80 16.65 5.94 9.56
CA LEU A 80 15.60 5.32 10.36
C LEU A 80 16.11 4.06 11.07
N ARG A 81 16.94 3.26 10.40
CA ARG A 81 17.54 2.05 10.98
C ARG A 81 18.54 2.37 12.09
N VAL A 82 19.47 3.30 11.85
CA VAL A 82 20.50 3.67 12.85
C VAL A 82 19.88 4.31 14.08
N ASN A 83 18.81 5.10 13.89
CA ASN A 83 18.10 5.74 15.00
C ASN A 83 17.08 4.80 15.69
N GLY A 84 16.95 3.54 15.26
CA GLY A 84 15.98 2.60 15.84
C GLY A 84 14.52 3.05 15.72
N SER A 85 14.17 3.79 14.67
CA SER A 85 12.83 4.35 14.51
C SER A 85 11.78 3.27 14.28
N GLU A 86 10.67 3.37 15.01
CA GLU A 86 9.49 2.52 14.83
C GLU A 86 8.59 2.96 13.67
N THR A 87 8.91 4.07 13.00
CA THR A 87 8.19 4.54 11.81
C THR A 87 8.61 3.73 10.58
N THR A 88 7.62 3.37 9.75
CA THR A 88 7.85 2.78 8.42
C THR A 88 7.38 3.78 7.37
N VAL A 89 8.12 3.89 6.27
CA VAL A 89 7.69 4.69 5.11
C VAL A 89 7.43 3.73 3.96
N VAL A 90 6.26 3.81 3.33
CA VAL A 90 5.99 3.13 2.06
C VAL A 90 5.90 4.22 0.98
N ALA A 91 6.85 4.18 0.05
CA ALA A 91 6.98 5.15 -1.02
C ALA A 91 6.43 4.59 -2.34
N PHE A 92 5.44 5.28 -2.89
CA PHE A 92 4.80 4.95 -4.16
C PHE A 92 5.38 5.76 -5.31
N PHE A 93 5.66 5.09 -6.42
CA PHE A 93 6.02 5.71 -7.69
C PHE A 93 4.90 5.45 -8.69
N ILE A 94 4.08 6.47 -8.97
CA ILE A 94 2.95 6.40 -9.92
C ILE A 94 3.39 7.06 -11.23
N MET A 95 4.10 6.30 -12.06
CA MET A 95 4.68 6.80 -13.33
C MET A 95 4.39 5.81 -14.45
N PRO A 96 3.43 6.09 -15.35
CA PRO A 96 3.03 5.16 -16.40
C PRO A 96 4.19 4.75 -17.31
N ALA A 97 4.40 3.45 -17.47
CA ALA A 97 5.48 2.88 -18.27
C ALA A 97 4.95 1.77 -19.20
N ARG A 98 5.84 1.24 -20.05
CA ARG A 98 5.49 0.10 -20.92
C ARG A 98 5.48 -1.20 -20.11
N THR A 99 4.30 -1.82 -19.99
CA THR A 99 4.09 -3.03 -19.19
C THR A 99 3.35 -4.11 -19.97
N ASN A 100 3.39 -5.34 -19.45
CA ASN A 100 2.58 -6.47 -19.88
C ASN A 100 1.80 -7.03 -18.68
N ASN A 101 0.66 -6.40 -18.38
CA ASN A 101 -0.24 -6.75 -17.28
C ASN A 101 0.41 -6.69 -15.88
N PHE A 102 -0.42 -6.92 -14.86
CA PHE A 102 0.02 -7.06 -13.47
C PHE A 102 0.90 -8.30 -13.30
N ASN A 103 1.86 -8.24 -12.37
CA ASN A 103 2.60 -9.44 -12.02
C ASN A 103 1.74 -10.39 -11.16
N VAL A 104 2.03 -11.68 -11.28
CA VAL A 104 1.26 -12.74 -10.62
C VAL A 104 1.32 -12.59 -9.09
N GLU A 105 2.47 -12.17 -8.56
CA GLU A 105 2.67 -12.02 -7.11
C GLU A 105 1.79 -10.92 -6.50
N SER A 106 1.60 -9.80 -7.19
CA SER A 106 0.75 -8.71 -6.69
C SER A 106 -0.72 -9.13 -6.69
N LEU A 107 -1.18 -9.79 -7.76
CA LEU A 107 -2.56 -10.30 -7.86
C LEU A 107 -2.82 -11.39 -6.80
N LYS A 108 -1.89 -12.33 -6.66
CA LYS A 108 -1.93 -13.38 -5.66
C LYS A 108 -2.00 -12.80 -4.25
N GLY A 109 -1.19 -11.78 -3.95
CA GLY A 109 -1.22 -11.11 -2.64
C GLY A 109 -2.58 -10.52 -2.29
N GLN A 110 -3.24 -9.86 -3.24
CA GLN A 110 -4.60 -9.33 -3.03
C GLN A 110 -5.65 -10.44 -2.86
N ALA A 111 -5.52 -11.55 -3.60
CA ALA A 111 -6.40 -12.70 -3.46
C ALA A 111 -6.24 -13.37 -2.08
N VAL A 112 -5.01 -13.58 -1.61
CA VAL A 112 -4.72 -14.16 -0.29
C VAL A 112 -5.23 -13.26 0.83
N ARG A 113 -5.02 -11.94 0.74
CA ARG A 113 -5.59 -10.97 1.68
C ARG A 113 -7.12 -11.08 1.75
N LYS A 114 -7.79 -11.12 0.59
CA LYS A 114 -9.24 -11.27 0.53
C LYS A 114 -9.70 -12.58 1.18
N GLN A 115 -9.03 -13.69 0.88
CA GLN A 115 -9.34 -14.99 1.47
C GLN A 115 -9.21 -14.98 3.01
N LEU A 116 -8.16 -14.35 3.55
CA LEU A 116 -7.99 -14.18 5.00
C LEU A 116 -9.14 -13.38 5.61
N TRP A 117 -9.50 -12.27 4.97
CA TRP A 117 -10.59 -11.40 5.41
C TRP A 117 -11.94 -12.14 5.40
N ASP A 118 -12.23 -12.89 4.34
CA ASP A 118 -13.47 -13.65 4.20
C ASP A 118 -13.53 -14.76 5.26
N ALA A 119 -12.42 -15.46 5.51
CA ALA A 119 -12.33 -16.46 6.58
C ALA A 119 -12.57 -15.84 7.97
N ALA A 120 -11.94 -14.70 8.27
CA ALA A 120 -12.14 -13.99 9.54
C ALA A 120 -13.59 -13.54 9.72
N ASN A 121 -14.23 -13.01 8.68
CA ASN A 121 -15.63 -12.60 8.74
C ASN A 121 -16.58 -13.79 8.93
N ALA A 122 -16.36 -14.91 8.24
CA ALA A 122 -17.18 -16.10 8.43
C ALA A 122 -17.13 -16.60 9.89
N VAL A 123 -15.94 -16.60 10.50
CA VAL A 123 -15.78 -16.93 11.93
C VAL A 123 -16.48 -15.90 12.81
N LYS A 124 -16.30 -14.61 12.54
CA LYS A 124 -16.93 -13.50 13.29
C LYS A 124 -18.47 -13.61 13.29
N GLU A 125 -19.09 -13.88 12.14
CA GLU A 125 -20.54 -14.02 12.02
C GLU A 125 -21.06 -15.23 12.81
N LYS A 126 -20.37 -16.38 12.71
CA LYS A 126 -20.73 -17.59 13.45
C LYS A 126 -20.56 -17.41 14.96
N PHE A 127 -19.45 -16.80 15.37
CA PHE A 127 -19.18 -16.44 16.76
C PHE A 127 -20.25 -15.50 17.30
N GLY A 128 -20.61 -14.45 16.55
CA GLY A 128 -21.63 -13.48 16.95
C GLY A 128 -23.00 -14.11 17.19
N LYS A 129 -23.42 -15.05 16.34
CA LYS A 129 -24.67 -15.81 16.53
C LYS A 129 -24.67 -16.64 17.81
N LYS A 130 -23.62 -17.44 18.03
CA LYS A 130 -23.48 -18.25 19.26
C LYS A 130 -23.41 -17.40 20.52
N LEU A 131 -22.69 -16.27 20.45
CA LEU A 131 -22.60 -15.31 21.55
C LEU A 131 -23.98 -14.77 21.90
N TYR A 132 -24.75 -14.32 20.90
CA TYR A 132 -26.10 -13.81 21.08
C TYR A 132 -27.03 -14.85 21.71
N GLU A 133 -27.04 -16.08 21.19
CA GLU A 133 -27.84 -17.18 21.73
C GLU A 133 -27.49 -17.49 23.19
N SER A 134 -26.20 -17.51 23.54
CA SER A 134 -25.77 -17.75 24.92
C SER A 134 -26.16 -16.61 25.87
N LEU A 135 -26.11 -15.36 25.42
CA LEU A 135 -26.49 -14.19 26.22
C LEU A 135 -28.00 -14.17 26.49
N LEU A 136 -28.84 -14.62 25.53
CA LEU A 136 -30.28 -14.73 25.71
C LEU A 136 -30.69 -15.71 26.82
N VAL A 137 -29.84 -16.72 27.10
CA VAL A 137 -30.06 -17.67 28.20
C VAL A 137 -29.82 -17.02 29.58
N GLY A 138 -29.19 -15.83 29.63
CA GLY A 138 -28.93 -15.10 30.87
C GLY A 138 -27.73 -15.63 31.68
N SER A 139 -26.83 -16.38 31.03
CA SER A 139 -25.59 -16.86 31.63
C SER A 139 -24.38 -16.42 30.79
N LEU A 140 -23.22 -16.28 31.44
CA LEU A 140 -22.00 -15.90 30.72
C LEU A 140 -21.57 -17.02 29.75
N PRO A 141 -21.35 -16.70 28.47
CA PRO A 141 -20.91 -17.67 27.47
C PRO A 141 -19.54 -18.26 27.78
N ASP A 142 -19.39 -19.57 27.59
CA ASP A 142 -18.09 -20.24 27.62
C ASP A 142 -17.33 -19.98 26.31
N MET A 143 -16.29 -19.15 26.38
CA MET A 143 -15.48 -18.74 25.23
C MET A 143 -14.84 -19.90 24.48
N ASN A 144 -14.52 -21.01 25.16
CA ASN A 144 -13.90 -22.18 24.52
C ASN A 144 -14.86 -22.94 23.60
N LYS A 145 -16.18 -22.76 23.78
CA LYS A 145 -17.23 -23.40 22.97
C LYS A 145 -17.74 -22.51 21.84
N MET A 146 -17.27 -21.27 21.78
CA MET A 146 -17.70 -20.32 20.75
C MET A 146 -17.07 -20.62 19.39
N LEU A 147 -15.87 -21.22 19.36
CA LEU A 147 -15.16 -21.61 18.14
C LEU A 147 -15.08 -23.13 18.00
N ASP A 148 -15.47 -23.65 16.84
CA ASP A 148 -15.44 -25.08 16.55
C ASP A 148 -14.11 -25.49 15.89
N ARG A 149 -13.79 -26.78 15.90
CA ARG A 149 -12.58 -27.33 15.22
C ARG A 149 -12.52 -26.98 13.73
N GLU A 150 -13.67 -26.88 13.08
CA GLU A 150 -13.77 -26.47 11.68
C GLU A 150 -13.30 -25.03 11.48
N ASP A 151 -13.64 -24.11 12.39
CA ASP A 151 -13.25 -22.71 12.34
C ASP A 151 -11.71 -22.59 12.46
N PHE A 152 -11.11 -23.33 13.39
CA PHE A 152 -9.65 -23.43 13.52
C PHE A 152 -8.99 -24.00 12.26
N THR A 153 -9.60 -25.00 11.62
CA THR A 153 -9.06 -25.61 10.40
C THR A 153 -9.11 -24.62 9.23
N MET A 154 -10.19 -23.87 9.10
CA MET A 154 -10.34 -22.82 8.09
C MET A 154 -9.30 -21.71 8.29
N MET A 155 -9.14 -21.20 9.52
CA MET A 155 -8.13 -20.20 9.84
C MET A 155 -6.71 -20.70 9.55
N LYS A 156 -6.37 -21.94 9.94
CA LYS A 156 -5.06 -22.54 9.64
C LYS A 156 -4.79 -22.64 8.14
N ARG A 157 -5.79 -23.02 7.34
CA ARG A 157 -5.67 -23.07 5.86
C ARG A 157 -5.42 -21.68 5.28
N ALA A 158 -6.14 -20.66 5.76
CA ALA A 158 -5.95 -19.29 5.31
C ALA A 158 -4.56 -18.75 5.69
N ILE A 159 -4.07 -19.03 6.91
CA ILE A 159 -2.71 -18.68 7.34
C ILE A 159 -1.67 -19.38 6.48
N PHE A 160 -1.84 -20.67 6.18
CA PHE A 160 -0.90 -21.42 5.36
C PHE A 160 -0.74 -20.81 3.96
N ALA A 161 -1.81 -20.24 3.38
CA ALA A 161 -1.77 -19.54 2.09
C ALA A 161 -0.93 -18.25 2.11
N THR A 162 -0.61 -17.71 3.29
CA THR A 162 0.23 -16.50 3.42
C THR A 162 1.72 -16.78 3.33
N GLN A 163 2.13 -18.04 3.42
CA GLN A 163 3.54 -18.40 3.38
C GLN A 163 4.13 -18.12 1.98
N ARG A 164 5.22 -17.35 1.96
CA ARG A 164 5.99 -17.05 0.76
C ARG A 164 7.48 -16.99 1.10
N GLN A 165 8.32 -17.25 0.09
CA GLN A 165 9.79 -17.22 0.22
C GLN A 165 10.43 -15.97 -0.38
N SER A 166 9.71 -15.27 -1.28
CA SER A 166 10.20 -14.06 -1.95
C SER A 166 9.84 -12.81 -1.17
N PHE A 167 10.67 -11.77 -1.24
CA PHE A 167 10.32 -10.45 -0.70
C PHE A 167 9.16 -9.81 -1.46
N PRO A 168 8.38 -8.91 -0.82
CA PRO A 168 7.34 -8.13 -1.48
C PRO A 168 7.88 -7.41 -2.73
N PRO A 169 7.25 -7.56 -3.89
CA PRO A 169 7.82 -7.06 -5.13
C PRO A 169 7.90 -5.54 -5.11
N VAL A 170 8.96 -4.97 -5.68
CA VAL A 170 9.12 -3.50 -5.79
C VAL A 170 8.30 -2.90 -6.92
N CYS A 171 7.78 -3.72 -7.85
CA CYS A 171 6.92 -3.31 -8.96
C CYS A 171 5.61 -4.10 -8.93
N THR A 172 4.49 -3.51 -9.35
CA THR A 172 3.19 -4.21 -9.43
C THR A 172 2.91 -4.89 -10.77
N HIS A 173 3.69 -4.57 -11.80
CA HIS A 173 3.48 -5.04 -13.18
C HIS A 173 4.69 -5.78 -13.73
N ASN A 174 4.50 -6.50 -14.83
CA ASN A 174 5.61 -7.02 -15.62
C ASN A 174 6.08 -5.91 -16.57
N MET A 175 7.27 -5.35 -16.33
CA MET A 175 7.83 -4.31 -17.20
C MET A 175 8.34 -4.92 -18.50
N LEU A 176 8.09 -4.29 -19.65
CA LEU A 176 8.63 -4.77 -20.93
C LEU A 176 10.16 -4.62 -20.99
N ASP A 177 10.69 -3.53 -20.44
CA ASP A 177 12.12 -3.19 -20.46
C ASP A 177 12.73 -3.22 -19.05
N ASP A 178 12.33 -4.20 -18.24
CA ASP A 178 12.65 -4.32 -16.80
C ASP A 178 14.13 -4.12 -16.45
N ALA A 179 15.04 -4.73 -17.23
CA ALA A 179 16.48 -4.69 -16.98
C ALA A 179 17.09 -3.29 -17.19
N THR A 180 16.47 -2.47 -18.05
CA THR A 180 16.94 -1.13 -18.44
C THR A 180 16.08 -0.01 -17.87
N ASP A 181 14.98 -0.34 -17.19
CA ASP A 181 14.08 0.64 -16.58
C ASP A 181 14.84 1.49 -15.53
N PRO A 182 14.86 2.83 -15.65
CA PRO A 182 15.63 3.69 -14.75
C PRO A 182 15.25 3.59 -13.27
N ILE A 183 13.96 3.47 -12.95
CA ILE A 183 13.48 3.33 -11.58
C ILE A 183 13.94 2.00 -11.00
N LEU A 184 13.67 0.89 -11.69
CA LEU A 184 14.04 -0.46 -11.23
C LEU A 184 15.55 -0.65 -11.15
N THR A 185 16.31 -0.13 -12.12
CA THR A 185 17.77 -0.18 -12.10
C THR A 185 18.33 0.60 -10.90
N THR A 186 17.74 1.75 -10.59
CA THR A 186 18.13 2.53 -9.41
C THR A 186 17.78 1.82 -8.12
N ILE A 187 16.59 1.21 -8.01
CA ILE A 187 16.18 0.40 -6.86
C ILE A 187 17.18 -0.75 -6.62
N ARG A 188 17.59 -1.45 -7.69
CA ARG A 188 18.62 -2.50 -7.63
C ARG A 188 19.97 -1.96 -7.15
N ARG A 189 20.39 -0.80 -7.66
CA ARG A 189 21.64 -0.14 -7.28
C ARG A 189 21.67 0.23 -5.79
N ILE A 190 20.58 0.81 -5.27
CA ILE A 190 20.50 1.28 -3.88
C ILE A 190 20.14 0.18 -2.88
N GLY A 191 19.74 -1.01 -3.36
CA GLY A 191 19.51 -2.19 -2.52
C GLY A 191 18.20 -2.17 -1.72
N LEU A 192 17.20 -1.37 -2.10
CA LEU A 192 15.91 -1.30 -1.42
C LEU A 192 14.93 -2.35 -1.98
N PHE A 193 15.02 -3.58 -1.49
CA PHE A 193 14.24 -4.74 -1.98
C PHE A 193 13.04 -5.12 -1.13
N ASN A 194 12.54 -4.19 -0.31
CA ASN A 194 11.44 -4.43 0.65
C ASN A 194 11.74 -5.56 1.65
N SER A 195 13.00 -5.69 2.10
CA SER A 195 13.34 -6.68 3.13
C SER A 195 12.70 -6.32 4.48
N GLY A 196 12.60 -7.27 5.42
CA GLY A 196 12.07 -6.98 6.77
C GLY A 196 12.87 -5.92 7.52
N ASN A 197 14.18 -5.83 7.26
CA ASN A 197 15.07 -4.86 7.89
C ASN A 197 14.93 -3.44 7.33
N ASP A 198 14.33 -3.28 6.14
CA ASP A 198 14.14 -1.96 5.54
C ASP A 198 13.00 -1.21 6.23
N ARG A 199 13.27 0.00 6.72
CA ARG A 199 12.27 0.92 7.27
C ARG A 199 11.58 1.74 6.19
N VAL A 200 12.16 1.78 4.99
CA VAL A 200 11.56 2.36 3.79
C VAL A 200 11.25 1.25 2.81
N LYS A 201 10.00 1.13 2.42
CA LYS A 201 9.51 0.20 1.40
C LYS A 201 9.19 0.95 0.11
N ILE A 202 9.40 0.34 -1.04
CA ILE A 202 9.16 0.92 -2.36
C ILE A 202 8.09 0.12 -3.10
N ILE A 203 7.15 0.83 -3.71
CA ILE A 203 6.15 0.28 -4.62
C ILE A 203 6.12 1.14 -5.87
N PHE A 204 6.62 0.59 -6.97
CA PHE A 204 6.51 1.15 -8.31
C PHE A 204 5.25 0.63 -8.99
N HIS A 205 4.34 1.55 -9.29
CA HIS A 205 3.08 1.31 -9.99
C HIS A 205 3.14 1.98 -11.37
N PRO A 206 3.61 1.26 -12.42
CA PRO A 206 3.81 1.78 -13.77
C PRO A 206 2.53 1.99 -14.58
N GLU A 207 1.43 2.37 -13.96
CA GLU A 207 0.13 2.59 -14.60
C GLU A 207 -0.59 3.78 -13.93
N PHE A 208 -1.56 4.38 -14.63
CA PHE A 208 -2.46 5.33 -13.99
C PHE A 208 -3.37 4.62 -12.98
N LEU A 209 -3.63 5.29 -11.87
CA LEU A 209 -4.58 4.82 -10.87
C LEU A 209 -6.00 4.88 -11.42
N SER A 210 -6.76 3.82 -11.15
CA SER A 210 -8.14 3.67 -11.55
C SER A 210 -8.91 2.89 -10.49
N SER A 211 -10.10 3.36 -10.14
CA SER A 211 -11.06 2.64 -9.29
C SER A 211 -11.43 1.25 -9.81
N THR A 212 -11.21 0.96 -11.09
CA THR A 212 -11.43 -0.37 -11.68
C THR A 212 -10.23 -1.31 -11.58
N SER A 213 -9.09 -0.85 -11.05
CA SER A 213 -7.88 -1.67 -10.92
C SER A 213 -8.11 -2.84 -9.96
N PRO A 214 -7.74 -4.09 -10.33
CA PRO A 214 -7.86 -5.24 -9.44
C PRO A 214 -6.85 -5.23 -8.28
N LEU A 215 -5.80 -4.40 -8.36
CA LEU A 215 -4.79 -4.28 -7.30
C LEU A 215 -5.12 -3.17 -6.32
N LEU A 216 -5.25 -1.96 -6.84
CA LEU A 216 -5.40 -0.73 -6.06
C LEU A 216 -6.61 0.04 -6.61
N PRO A 217 -7.84 -0.33 -6.21
CA PRO A 217 -9.09 0.22 -6.74
C PRO A 217 -9.39 1.61 -6.14
N VAL A 218 -8.54 2.58 -6.45
CA VAL A 218 -8.70 3.99 -6.04
C VAL A 218 -8.39 4.89 -7.24
N ASP A 219 -9.11 6.00 -7.34
CA ASP A 219 -8.77 7.04 -8.30
C ASP A 219 -7.63 7.92 -7.76
N TYR A 220 -6.97 8.67 -8.66
CA TYR A 220 -5.82 9.50 -8.28
C TYR A 220 -6.12 10.47 -7.13
N GLU A 221 -7.26 11.15 -7.15
CA GLU A 221 -7.62 12.09 -6.08
C GLU A 221 -7.81 11.39 -4.73
N GLU A 222 -8.35 10.17 -4.74
CA GLU A 222 -8.53 9.37 -3.53
C GLU A 222 -7.18 8.90 -2.98
N PHE A 223 -6.30 8.43 -3.85
CA PHE A 223 -4.94 8.04 -3.48
C PHE A 223 -4.15 9.19 -2.86
N VAL A 224 -4.20 10.37 -3.46
CA VAL A 224 -3.54 11.59 -2.94
C VAL A 224 -4.08 11.91 -1.54
N ARG A 225 -5.41 11.86 -1.35
CA ARG A 225 -6.03 12.07 -0.03
C ARG A 225 -5.58 11.04 0.99
N GLY A 226 -5.39 9.78 0.60
CA GLY A 226 -4.96 8.70 1.51
C GLY A 226 -3.47 8.72 1.87
N CYS A 227 -2.65 9.44 1.10
CA CYS A 227 -1.22 9.58 1.36
C CYS A 227 -0.92 10.65 2.42
N HIS A 228 0.29 10.60 2.99
CA HIS A 228 0.75 11.54 4.01
C HIS A 228 1.62 12.65 3.42
N LEU A 229 2.38 12.36 2.35
CA LEU A 229 3.26 13.35 1.72
C LEU A 229 3.42 13.07 0.21
N GLY A 230 3.16 14.08 -0.61
CA GLY A 230 3.60 14.11 -2.01
C GLY A 230 5.01 14.69 -2.11
N VAL A 231 5.91 14.02 -2.82
CA VAL A 231 7.32 14.41 -2.98
C VAL A 231 7.61 14.59 -4.47
N PHE A 232 7.70 15.85 -4.92
CA PHE A 232 7.92 16.22 -6.33
C PHE A 232 9.19 17.07 -6.46
N PRO A 233 10.40 16.47 -6.42
CA PRO A 233 11.66 17.20 -6.41
C PRO A 233 12.09 17.65 -7.82
N SER A 234 11.12 18.06 -8.65
CA SER A 234 11.30 18.28 -10.09
C SER A 234 12.47 19.22 -10.42
N TYR A 235 13.22 18.87 -11.45
CA TYR A 235 14.24 19.73 -12.05
C TYR A 235 13.65 20.71 -13.06
N TYR A 236 12.68 20.21 -13.83
CA TYR A 236 12.03 20.95 -14.89
C TYR A 236 10.53 20.68 -14.82
N GLU A 237 9.78 21.70 -14.39
CA GLU A 237 8.33 21.66 -14.22
C GLU A 237 7.77 23.08 -14.45
N PRO A 238 7.57 23.46 -15.72
CA PRO A 238 6.96 24.75 -16.08
C PRO A 238 5.50 24.89 -15.62
#